data_AF-A0A6B3ARP1-F1
#
_entry.id   AF-A0A6B3ARP1-F1
#
_cell.length_a   1.000
_cell.length_b   1.000
_cell.length_c   1.000
_cell.angle_alpha   90.00
_cell.angle_beta   90.00
_cell.angle_gamma   90.00
#
_symmetry.space_group_name_H-M   'P 1'
#
loop_
_entity.id
_entity.type
_entity.pdbx_description
1 polymer ?
#
loop_
_entity_poly.entity_id
_entity_poly.type
_entity_poly.pdbx_seq_one_letter_code
_entity_poly.pdbx_strand_id
1 'polypeptide(L)'
;MSGTATWGLVVETTVGTGQRKHTEAQVVAHVTGSRAEALEELERRARTYQPWHPTSPKRRRLLRVDDGFLLVVDGAYQSFGTRFTVAELLADSDAPAAPDPGPEEVREPAPAVPAPGPAPAPQDPPPPAEPDAVGELDEDGVPVRPSWLGRPDL
;
A
#
# COMPACT_ATOMS: atom_id res chain seq x y z
N MET A 1 5.52 8.01 12.54
CA MET A 1 4.83 7.41 11.38
C MET A 1 4.92 8.45 10.27
N SER A 2 5.88 8.31 9.36
CA SER A 2 5.92 9.21 8.20
C SER A 2 4.67 8.92 7.37
N GLY A 3 3.81 9.92 7.20
CA GLY A 3 2.63 9.80 6.35
C GLY A 3 3.04 9.32 4.97
N THR A 4 2.24 8.43 4.38
CA THR A 4 2.46 7.97 3.02
C THR A 4 2.29 9.15 2.06
N ALA A 5 3.39 9.70 1.57
CA ALA A 5 3.37 10.72 0.54
C ALA A 5 3.03 10.09 -0.82
N THR A 6 2.35 10.85 -1.67
CA THR A 6 2.12 10.48 -3.07
C THR A 6 3.11 11.24 -3.93
N TRP A 7 3.81 10.53 -4.80
CA TRP A 7 4.82 11.08 -5.69
C TRP A 7 4.34 11.00 -7.14
N GLY A 8 4.30 12.13 -7.84
CA GLY A 8 4.11 12.20 -9.27
C GLY A 8 5.41 11.92 -10.02
N LEU A 9 5.35 11.04 -11.01
CA LEU A 9 6.43 10.81 -11.97
C LEU A 9 6.17 11.69 -13.19
N VAL A 10 7.05 12.66 -13.42
CA VAL A 10 6.88 13.68 -14.47
C VAL A 10 7.84 13.42 -15.62
N VAL A 11 7.34 13.55 -16.84
CA VAL A 11 8.12 13.51 -18.07
C VAL A 11 7.94 14.84 -18.79
N GLU A 12 9.04 15.58 -18.96
CA GLU A 12 9.10 16.77 -19.79
C GLU A 12 9.78 16.42 -21.10
N THR A 13 9.06 16.55 -22.22
CA THR A 13 9.59 16.17 -23.54
C THR A 13 9.38 17.26 -24.57
N THR A 14 10.28 17.34 -25.55
CA THR A 14 10.12 18.25 -26.68
C THR A 14 9.09 17.69 -27.65
N VAL A 15 8.00 18.43 -27.83
CA VAL A 15 6.92 18.13 -28.78
C VAL A 15 6.85 19.20 -29.88
N GLY A 16 6.09 18.91 -30.93
CA GLY A 16 5.91 19.83 -32.07
C GLY A 16 7.02 19.75 -33.12
N THR A 17 6.82 20.48 -34.22
CA THR A 17 7.68 20.41 -35.42
C THR A 17 8.20 21.80 -35.82
N GLY A 18 9.39 21.82 -36.43
CA GLY A 18 10.02 23.06 -36.91
C GLY A 18 10.16 24.13 -35.82
N GLN A 19 9.64 25.32 -36.09
CA GLN A 19 9.68 26.48 -35.19
C GLN A 19 8.61 26.44 -34.08
N ARG A 20 7.68 25.49 -34.11
CA ARG A 20 6.62 25.34 -33.09
C ARG A 20 6.97 24.34 -31.99
N LYS A 21 8.26 23.99 -31.88
CA LYS A 21 8.74 23.10 -30.82
C LYS A 21 8.58 23.78 -29.47
N HIS A 22 8.05 23.04 -28.52
CA HIS A 22 7.94 23.45 -27.14
C HIS A 22 8.14 22.24 -26.23
N THR A 23 8.35 22.50 -24.94
CA THR A 23 8.43 21.44 -23.94
C THR A 23 7.06 21.27 -23.32
N GLU A 24 6.60 20.02 -23.22
CA GLU A 24 5.36 19.66 -22.55
C GLU A 24 5.70 18.75 -21.36
N ALA A 25 5.09 19.03 -20.21
CA ALA A 25 5.22 18.24 -18.99
C ALA A 25 3.99 17.35 -18.80
N GLN A 26 4.21 16.08 -18.52
CA GLN A 26 3.15 15.09 -18.33
C GLN A 26 3.42 14.26 -17.07
N VAL A 27 2.41 14.11 -16.21
CA VAL A 27 2.46 13.16 -15.09
C VAL A 27 2.11 11.78 -15.62
N VAL A 28 3.08 10.87 -15.65
CA VAL A 28 2.92 9.54 -16.26
C VAL A 28 2.52 8.46 -15.27
N ALA A 29 2.62 8.73 -13.97
CA ALA A 29 2.12 7.88 -12.90
C ALA A 29 2.22 8.56 -11.53
N HIS A 30 1.55 7.95 -10.56
CA HIS A 30 1.69 8.24 -9.15
C HIS A 30 2.25 7.01 -8.41
N VAL A 31 3.11 7.26 -7.42
CA VAL A 31 3.66 6.24 -6.52
C VAL A 31 3.41 6.67 -5.09
N THR A 32 2.66 5.87 -4.33
CA THR A 32 2.48 6.09 -2.90
C THR A 32 3.62 5.40 -2.14
N GLY A 33 4.30 6.14 -1.25
CA GLY A 33 5.38 5.57 -0.45
C GLY A 33 6.57 6.52 -0.30
N SER A 34 7.77 5.96 -0.32
CA SER A 34 9.00 6.72 -0.19
C SER A 34 9.43 7.36 -1.51
N ARG A 35 10.18 8.45 -1.38
CA ARG A 35 10.82 9.11 -2.52
C ARG A 35 11.76 8.19 -3.30
N ALA A 36 12.44 7.29 -2.59
CA ALA A 36 13.39 6.35 -3.19
C ALA A 36 12.68 5.35 -4.10
N GLU A 37 11.55 4.79 -3.65
CA GLU A 37 10.73 3.88 -4.47
C GLU A 37 10.20 4.59 -5.74
N ALA A 38 9.79 5.85 -5.61
CA ALA A 38 9.37 6.67 -6.75
C ALA A 38 10.51 6.90 -7.74
N LEU A 39 11.73 7.16 -7.26
CA LEU A 39 12.93 7.30 -8.11
C LEU A 39 13.31 6.00 -8.83
N GLU A 40 13.19 4.86 -8.17
CA GLU A 40 13.43 3.55 -8.79
C GLU A 40 12.42 3.26 -9.91
N GLU A 41 11.14 3.55 -9.69
CA GLU A 41 10.11 3.43 -10.71
C GLU A 41 10.35 4.41 -11.87
N LEU A 42 10.75 5.64 -11.58
CA LEU A 42 11.13 6.61 -12.59
C LEU A 42 12.31 6.12 -13.44
N GLU A 43 13.32 5.51 -12.83
CA GLU A 43 14.47 4.95 -13.54
C GLU A 43 14.05 3.83 -14.49
N ARG A 44 13.20 2.90 -14.01
CA ARG A 44 12.66 1.80 -14.84
C ARG A 44 11.97 2.36 -16.09
N ARG A 45 11.14 3.39 -15.92
CA ARG A 45 10.44 4.06 -17.02
C ARG A 45 11.37 4.81 -17.96
N ALA A 46 12.34 5.55 -17.42
CA ALA A 46 13.29 6.31 -18.24
C ALA A 46 14.12 5.40 -19.16
N ARG A 47 14.43 4.18 -18.70
CA ARG A 47 15.15 3.16 -19.48
C ARG A 47 14.32 2.62 -20.65
N THR A 48 13.01 2.44 -20.48
CA THR A 48 12.11 1.90 -21.52
C THR A 48 11.45 2.98 -22.39
N TYR A 49 11.50 4.24 -21.98
CA TYR A 49 10.88 5.36 -22.70
C TYR A 49 11.43 5.54 -24.12
N GLN A 50 10.51 5.69 -25.07
CA GLN A 50 10.79 5.94 -26.48
C GLN A 50 10.14 7.29 -26.87
N PRO A 51 10.93 8.37 -27.00
CA PRO A 51 10.38 9.65 -27.42
C PRO A 51 9.94 9.60 -28.88
N TRP A 52 8.87 10.34 -29.21
CA TRP A 52 8.40 10.50 -30.60
C TRP A 52 9.45 11.16 -31.51
N HIS A 53 10.30 12.01 -30.94
CA HIS A 53 11.42 12.65 -31.63
C HIS A 53 12.75 12.29 -30.98
N PRO A 54 13.83 12.13 -31.78
CA PRO A 54 13.91 12.23 -33.24
C PRO A 54 13.40 10.98 -33.97
N THR A 55 12.91 11.15 -35.20
CA THR A 55 12.51 10.04 -36.10
C THR A 55 13.68 9.22 -36.63
N SER A 56 14.91 9.73 -36.53
CA SER A 56 16.14 9.03 -36.90
C SER A 56 17.17 9.17 -35.78
N PRO A 57 17.08 8.34 -34.73
CA PRO A 57 17.99 8.38 -33.60
C PRO A 57 19.36 7.80 -33.99
N LYS A 58 20.43 8.57 -33.76
CA LYS A 58 21.82 8.13 -33.97
C LYS A 58 22.46 7.61 -32.69
N ARG A 59 22.18 8.27 -31.57
CA ARG A 59 22.74 7.92 -30.26
C ARG A 59 21.76 8.26 -29.16
N ARG A 60 21.69 7.39 -28.16
CA ARG A 60 20.85 7.57 -26.96
C ARG A 60 21.73 7.54 -25.71
N ARG A 61 21.53 8.50 -24.81
CA ARG A 61 22.25 8.62 -23.54
C ARG A 61 21.26 8.91 -22.42
N LEU A 62 21.23 8.05 -21.40
CA LEU A 62 20.46 8.28 -20.19
C LEU A 62 21.42 8.69 -19.08
N LEU A 63 21.18 9.87 -18.51
CA LEU A 63 22.01 10.49 -17.47
C LEU A 63 21.20 10.56 -16.18
N ARG A 64 21.85 10.38 -15.04
CA ARG A 64 21.25 10.67 -13.73
C ARG A 64 21.54 12.13 -13.36
N VAL A 65 20.55 12.85 -12.87
CA VAL A 65 20.65 14.27 -12.48
C VAL A 65 19.80 14.49 -11.25
N ASP A 66 20.40 14.99 -10.16
CA ASP A 66 19.74 15.32 -8.89
C ASP A 66 18.62 14.32 -8.50
N ASP A 67 17.39 14.73 -8.81
CA ASP A 67 16.12 14.12 -8.44
C ASP A 67 15.42 13.38 -9.60
N GLY A 68 16.20 12.93 -10.58
CA GLY A 68 15.70 12.14 -11.69
C GLY A 68 16.73 11.86 -12.77
N PHE A 69 16.28 11.93 -14.03
CA PHE A 69 17.06 11.48 -15.17
C PHE A 69 16.89 12.40 -16.38
N LEU A 70 17.94 12.50 -17.19
CA LEU A 70 17.91 13.20 -18.47
C LEU A 70 18.24 12.22 -19.59
N LEU A 71 17.27 12.00 -20.46
CA LEU A 71 17.48 11.27 -21.71
C LEU A 71 17.85 12.26 -22.80
N VAL A 72 19.01 12.07 -23.42
CA VAL A 72 19.46 12.81 -24.60
C VAL A 72 19.48 11.86 -25.79
N VAL A 73 18.75 12.20 -26.83
CA VAL A 73 18.76 11.49 -28.11
C VAL A 73 19.29 12.40 -29.21
N ASP A 74 20.41 12.00 -29.80
CA ASP A 74 21.01 12.71 -30.92
C ASP A 74 20.28 12.33 -32.21
N GLY A 75 19.62 13.30 -32.83
CA GLY A 75 19.02 13.15 -34.15
C GLY A 75 19.99 13.49 -35.27
N ALA A 76 19.50 13.47 -36.51
CA ALA A 76 20.33 13.81 -37.67
C ALA A 76 20.81 15.27 -37.68
N TYR A 77 19.98 16.20 -37.20
CA TYR A 77 20.21 17.66 -37.27
C TYR A 77 20.29 18.35 -35.91
N GLN A 78 19.75 17.74 -34.86
CA GLN A 78 19.72 18.31 -33.51
C GLN A 78 19.56 17.19 -32.48
N SER A 79 19.96 17.47 -31.25
CA SER A 79 19.70 16.61 -30.10
C SER A 79 18.36 16.99 -29.45
N PHE A 80 17.70 16.01 -28.85
CA PHE A 80 16.45 16.17 -28.14
C PHE A 80 16.63 15.69 -26.69
N GLY A 81 16.11 16.47 -25.76
CA GLY A 81 16.11 16.15 -24.34
C GLY A 81 14.72 15.72 -23.87
N THR A 82 14.67 14.67 -23.07
CA THR A 82 13.52 14.33 -22.24
C THR A 82 13.97 14.28 -20.78
N ARG A 83 13.37 15.11 -19.94
CA ARG A 83 13.66 15.13 -18.50
C ARG A 83 12.62 14.29 -17.77
N PHE A 84 13.10 13.48 -16.83
CA PHE A 84 12.31 12.67 -15.93
C PHE A 84 12.55 13.20 -14.53
N THR A 85 11.50 13.55 -13.80
CA THR A 85 11.58 14.06 -12.43
C THR A 85 10.56 13.39 -11.53
N VAL A 86 10.91 13.29 -10.25
CA VAL A 86 9.97 12.92 -9.18
C VAL A 86 9.55 14.19 -8.45
N ALA A 87 8.23 14.36 -8.26
CA ALA A 87 7.66 15.48 -7.50
C ALA A 87 6.66 14.97 -6.46
N GLU A 88 6.64 15.57 -5.27
CA GLU A 88 5.59 15.28 -4.28
C GLU A 88 4.28 15.90 -4.74
N LEU A 89 3.19 15.13 -4.69
CA LEU A 89 1.84 15.61 -5.01
C LEU A 89 1.27 16.34 -3.80
N LEU A 90 1.16 17.67 -3.90
CA LEU A 90 0.65 18.51 -2.81
C LEU A 90 -0.86 18.75 -2.90
N ALA A 91 -1.39 18.83 -4.11
CA ALA A 91 -2.81 19.04 -4.37
C ALA A 91 -3.18 18.48 -5.75
N ASP A 92 -4.34 17.83 -5.83
CA ASP A 92 -4.97 17.40 -7.06
C ASP A 92 -6.44 17.87 -7.03
N SER A 93 -6.82 18.68 -8.02
CA SER A 93 -8.15 19.29 -8.09
C SER A 93 -9.26 18.29 -8.38
N ASP A 94 -8.92 17.12 -8.94
CA ASP A 94 -9.85 16.05 -9.25
C ASP A 94 -9.60 14.82 -8.37
N ALA A 95 -8.90 15.00 -7.24
CA ALA A 95 -8.70 13.93 -6.28
C ALA A 95 -10.06 13.42 -5.80
N PRO A 96 -10.28 12.09 -5.75
CA PRO A 96 -11.46 11.53 -5.11
C PRO A 96 -11.58 12.10 -3.71
N ALA A 97 -12.77 12.60 -3.35
CA ALA A 97 -13.04 12.98 -1.98
C ALA A 97 -12.65 11.81 -1.08
N ALA A 98 -11.83 12.09 -0.06
CA ALA A 98 -11.46 11.07 0.91
C ALA A 98 -12.76 10.38 1.36
N PRO A 99 -12.78 9.04 1.44
CA PRO A 99 -13.96 8.34 1.91
C PRO A 99 -14.34 8.99 3.23
N ASP A 100 -15.59 9.46 3.31
CA ASP A 100 -16.15 9.99 4.55
C ASP A 100 -15.73 9.00 5.64
N PRO A 101 -15.01 9.42 6.69
CA PRO A 101 -14.84 8.58 7.85
C PRO A 101 -16.25 8.38 8.37
N GLY A 102 -16.93 7.37 7.83
CA GLY A 102 -18.27 6.96 8.22
C GLY A 102 -18.27 6.94 9.73
N PRO A 103 -19.36 7.43 10.34
CA PRO A 103 -19.37 8.00 11.68
C PRO A 103 -18.39 7.21 12.52
N GLU A 104 -17.29 7.88 12.94
CA GLU A 104 -16.41 7.39 13.99
C GLU A 104 -17.35 6.66 14.93
N GLU A 105 -17.27 5.33 14.96
CA GLU A 105 -17.98 4.57 15.98
C GLU A 105 -17.40 5.21 17.23
N VAL A 106 -18.19 6.11 17.81
CA VAL A 106 -18.06 6.55 19.17
C VAL A 106 -18.02 5.21 19.86
N ARG A 107 -16.81 4.75 20.17
CA ARG A 107 -16.64 3.70 21.15
C ARG A 107 -17.25 4.35 22.36
N GLU A 108 -18.55 4.10 22.52
CA GLU A 108 -19.27 4.33 23.74
C GLU A 108 -18.32 3.81 24.80
N PRO A 109 -17.92 4.64 25.77
CA PRO A 109 -17.04 4.16 26.82
C PRO A 109 -17.72 2.92 27.36
N ALA A 110 -17.08 1.76 27.20
CA ALA A 110 -17.61 0.49 27.67
C ALA A 110 -18.11 0.74 29.09
N PRO A 111 -19.34 0.31 29.44
CA PRO A 111 -19.95 0.68 30.71
C PRO A 111 -18.94 0.38 31.82
N ALA A 112 -18.59 1.42 32.59
CA ALA A 112 -17.64 1.29 33.67
C ALA A 112 -18.12 0.15 34.56
N VAL A 113 -17.36 -0.96 34.53
CA VAL A 113 -17.65 -2.12 35.36
C VAL A 113 -17.74 -1.60 36.79
N PRO A 114 -18.89 -1.74 37.49
CA PRO A 114 -18.99 -1.23 38.85
C PRO A 114 -17.92 -1.93 39.68
N ALA A 115 -17.14 -1.13 40.41
CA ALA A 115 -16.11 -1.64 41.30
C ALA A 115 -16.70 -2.78 42.16
N PRO A 116 -16.02 -3.93 42.29
CA PRO A 116 -16.55 -5.03 43.08
C PRO A 116 -16.76 -4.55 44.52
N GLY A 117 -17.98 -4.76 45.03
CA GLY A 117 -18.32 -4.52 46.43
C GLY A 117 -17.43 -5.35 47.38
N PRO A 118 -17.47 -5.07 48.70
CA PRO A 118 -16.59 -5.71 49.65
C PRO A 118 -16.73 -7.23 49.60
N ALA A 119 -15.59 -7.91 49.52
CA ALA A 119 -15.48 -9.36 49.39
C ALA A 119 -16.27 -10.09 50.50
N PRO A 120 -17.03 -11.15 50.19
CA PRO A 120 -17.60 -12.00 51.21
C PRO A 120 -16.49 -12.78 51.95
N ALA A 121 -16.71 -13.03 53.23
CA ALA A 121 -15.79 -13.73 54.12
C ALA A 121 -15.40 -15.14 53.60
N PRO A 122 -14.23 -15.69 54.00
CA PRO A 122 -13.73 -16.96 53.50
C PRO A 122 -14.73 -18.09 53.73
N GLN A 123 -15.14 -18.75 52.65
CA GLN A 123 -15.88 -20.01 52.72
C GLN A 123 -14.88 -21.17 52.76
N ASP A 124 -15.16 -22.17 53.59
CA ASP A 124 -14.36 -23.39 53.72
C ASP A 124 -14.12 -24.07 52.37
N PRO A 125 -12.94 -24.69 52.15
CA PRO A 125 -12.62 -25.30 50.87
C PRO A 125 -13.55 -26.49 50.57
N PRO A 126 -14.06 -26.62 49.34
CA PRO A 126 -14.79 -27.82 48.93
C PRO A 126 -13.86 -29.03 48.84
N PRO A 127 -14.39 -30.25 49.05
CA PRO A 127 -13.60 -31.49 48.95
C PRO A 127 -13.08 -31.72 47.52
N PRO A 128 -12.00 -32.51 47.36
CA PRO A 128 -11.38 -32.74 46.06
C PRO A 128 -12.36 -33.43 45.09
N ALA A 129 -12.48 -32.87 43.88
CA ALA A 129 -13.28 -33.43 42.81
C ALA A 129 -12.67 -34.73 42.29
N GLU A 130 -13.48 -35.79 42.29
CA GLU A 130 -13.18 -37.05 41.61
C GLU A 130 -13.16 -36.80 40.08
N PRO A 131 -12.24 -37.44 39.32
CA PRO A 131 -12.06 -37.17 37.91
C PRO A 131 -13.00 -38.03 37.05
N ASP A 132 -14.21 -37.56 36.77
CA ASP A 132 -15.10 -38.22 35.81
C ASP A 132 -15.87 -37.21 34.95
N ALA A 133 -15.29 -36.88 33.78
CA ALA A 133 -16.03 -36.52 32.54
C ALA A 133 -15.06 -36.32 31.37
N VAL A 134 -14.16 -37.27 31.12
CA VAL A 134 -13.59 -37.47 29.79
C VAL A 134 -14.10 -38.83 29.36
N GLY A 135 -14.98 -38.87 28.36
CA GLY A 135 -15.48 -40.14 27.83
C GLY A 135 -14.30 -41.04 27.49
N GLU A 136 -14.41 -42.32 27.85
CA GLU A 136 -13.37 -43.34 27.64
C GLU A 136 -12.87 -43.25 26.20
N LEU A 137 -11.57 -42.96 26.04
CA LEU A 137 -10.89 -42.97 24.74
C LEU A 137 -10.29 -44.37 24.55
N ASP A 138 -10.40 -44.94 23.36
CA ASP A 138 -9.72 -46.19 23.02
C ASP A 138 -8.20 -46.01 22.91
N GLU A 139 -7.48 -47.10 22.66
CA GLU A 139 -6.02 -47.12 22.55
C GLU A 139 -5.47 -46.20 21.44
N ASP A 140 -6.33 -45.78 20.49
CA ASP A 140 -6.03 -44.86 19.40
C ASP A 140 -6.45 -43.41 19.70
N GLY A 141 -6.99 -43.13 20.90
CA GLY A 141 -7.37 -41.80 21.36
C GLY A 141 -8.73 -41.30 20.84
N VAL A 142 -9.58 -42.19 20.33
CA VAL A 142 -10.93 -41.86 19.83
C VAL A 142 -11.98 -42.16 20.91
N PRO A 143 -12.99 -41.30 21.12
CA PRO A 143 -14.03 -41.56 22.11
C PRO A 143 -14.84 -42.83 21.79
N VAL A 144 -14.81 -43.80 22.70
CA VAL A 144 -15.54 -45.09 22.61
C VAL A 144 -17.05 -44.86 22.53
N ARG A 145 -17.55 -43.77 23.15
CA ARG A 145 -18.92 -43.29 22.96
C ARG A 145 -18.91 -41.97 22.22
N PRO A 146 -19.37 -41.92 20.96
CA PRO A 146 -19.40 -40.69 20.22
C PRO A 146 -20.57 -39.79 20.67
N SER A 147 -20.34 -38.48 20.64
CA SER A 147 -21.19 -37.43 21.24
C SER A 147 -22.56 -37.20 20.56
N TRP A 148 -22.88 -37.97 19.52
CA TRP A 148 -24.15 -37.91 18.79
C TRP A 148 -25.14 -39.00 19.23
N LEU A 149 -24.70 -40.01 19.99
CA LEU A 149 -25.56 -41.07 20.48
C LEU A 149 -26.43 -40.56 21.64
N GLY A 150 -27.72 -40.34 21.39
CA GLY A 150 -28.69 -39.89 22.40
C GLY A 150 -29.25 -38.47 22.22
N ARG A 151 -28.99 -37.81 21.09
CA ARG A 151 -29.66 -36.55 20.75
C ARG A 151 -31.06 -36.78 20.16
N PRO A 152 -32.08 -36.02 20.56
CA PRO A 152 -33.46 -36.20 20.10
C PRO A 152 -33.81 -35.48 18.78
N ASP A 153 -32.87 -34.78 18.15
CA ASP A 153 -33.07 -33.92 16.97
C ASP A 153 -32.44 -34.47 15.67
N LEU A 154 -32.35 -35.80 15.56
CA LEU A 154 -32.05 -36.52 14.30
C LEU A 154 -33.24 -37.34 13.83
#